data_AF-A0A3N7EWN4-F1
#
_entry.id   AF-A0A3N7EWN4-F1
#
_cell.length_a   1.000
_cell.length_b   1.000
_cell.length_c   1.000
_cell.angle_alpha   90.00
_cell.angle_beta   90.00
_cell.angle_gamma   90.00
#
_symmetry.space_group_name_H-M   'P 1'
#
loop_
_entity.id
_entity.type
_entity.pdbx_description
1 polymer ?
#
loop_
_entity_poly.entity_id
_entity_poly.type
_entity_poly.pdbx_seq_one_letter_code
_entity_poly.pdbx_strand_id
1 'polypeptide(L)'
;MLAAPNKQNRPLFAAKDINDFYLENSPKIFPQDGSPFASAENLIMTLKGPKYDGKFLHSIVKEKLGDTRLHQTLTNIVIPTFDIKNLQPTIFSSYRVKNNPSTDALISDICWDLPLLGNLP
;
A
#
# COMPACT_ATOMS: atom_id res chain seq x y z
N MET A 1 2.30 6.26 6.10
CA MET A 1 2.35 7.74 5.91
C MET A 1 2.36 8.47 7.24
N LEU A 2 1.34 8.32 8.12
CA LEU A 2 1.30 9.01 9.43
C LEU A 2 2.47 8.68 10.37
N ALA A 3 2.98 7.45 10.34
CA ALA A 3 4.12 7.03 11.15
C ALA A 3 5.49 7.18 10.45
N ALA A 4 5.50 7.53 9.16
CA ALA A 4 6.74 7.68 8.41
C ALA A 4 7.36 9.06 8.72
N PRO A 5 8.67 9.15 8.94
CA PRO A 5 9.33 10.43 9.16
C PRO A 5 9.51 11.20 7.84
N ASN A 6 9.46 12.53 7.92
CA ASN A 6 10.01 13.42 6.91
C ASN A 6 11.48 13.77 7.22
N LYS A 7 12.09 14.66 6.42
CA LYS A 7 13.49 15.10 6.59
C LYS A 7 13.78 15.76 7.94
N GLN A 8 12.77 16.27 8.64
CA GLN A 8 12.85 16.89 9.96
C GLN A 8 12.46 15.93 11.09
N ASN A 9 12.35 14.63 10.81
CA ASN A 9 11.95 13.61 11.77
C ASN A 9 10.56 13.88 12.40
N ARG A 10 9.63 14.41 11.60
CA ARG A 10 8.21 14.61 11.94
C ARG A 10 7.33 13.73 11.05
N PRO A 11 6.07 13.45 11.44
CA PRO A 11 5.15 12.71 10.58
C PRO A 11 5.09 13.29 9.17
N LEU A 12 5.20 12.42 8.17
CA LEU A 12 5.14 12.80 6.76
C LEU A 12 3.79 13.45 6.40
N PHE A 13 2.71 12.99 7.03
CA PHE A 13 1.36 13.52 6.86
C PHE A 13 0.76 13.85 8.22
N ALA A 14 0.04 14.97 8.31
CA ALA A 14 -0.89 15.17 9.42
C ALA A 14 -2.17 14.37 9.15
N ALA A 15 -2.91 14.04 10.21
CA ALA A 15 -4.16 13.29 10.08
C ALA A 15 -5.18 13.99 9.18
N LYS A 16 -5.25 15.33 9.22
CA LYS A 16 -6.16 16.12 8.38
C LYS A 16 -5.84 16.02 6.88
N ASP A 17 -4.57 15.85 6.52
CA ASP A 17 -4.09 15.84 5.14
C ASP A 17 -4.38 14.49 4.43
N ILE A 18 -4.80 13.47 5.19
CA ILE A 18 -5.16 12.16 4.64
C ILE A 18 -6.42 12.25 3.77
N ASN A 19 -7.38 13.09 4.15
CA ASN A 19 -8.60 13.28 3.36
C ASN A 19 -8.26 13.88 2.00
N ASP A 20 -7.45 14.94 2.00
CA ASP A 20 -7.02 15.62 0.77
C ASP A 20 -6.23 14.65 -0.13
N PHE A 21 -5.33 13.85 0.46
CA PHE A 21 -4.62 12.80 -0.27
C PHE A 21 -5.58 11.84 -0.99
N TYR A 22 -6.63 11.36 -0.31
CA TYR A 22 -7.60 10.47 -0.97
C TYR A 22 -8.45 11.20 -1.99
N LEU A 23 -8.89 12.43 -1.74
CA LEU A 23 -9.69 13.19 -2.72
C LEU A 23 -8.92 13.41 -4.03
N GLU A 24 -7.62 13.71 -3.94
CA GLU A 24 -6.76 13.93 -5.10
C GLU A 24 -6.38 12.64 -5.84
N ASN A 25 -6.12 11.56 -5.11
CA ASN A 25 -5.52 10.35 -5.68
C ASN A 25 -6.54 9.23 -5.95
N SER A 26 -7.69 9.18 -5.27
CA SER A 26 -8.67 8.10 -5.44
C SER A 26 -9.18 7.93 -6.87
N PRO A 27 -9.45 8.99 -7.67
CA PRO A 27 -9.87 8.82 -9.06
C PRO A 27 -8.81 8.17 -9.95
N LYS A 28 -7.53 8.26 -9.57
CA LYS A 28 -6.39 7.65 -10.28
C LYS A 28 -6.06 6.26 -9.75
N ILE A 29 -6.27 6.03 -8.45
CA ILE A 29 -6.13 4.71 -7.82
C ILE A 29 -7.28 3.79 -8.26
N PHE A 30 -8.49 4.34 -8.35
CA PHE A 30 -9.74 3.62 -8.65
C PHE A 30 -10.48 4.31 -9.80
N PRO A 31 -9.93 4.32 -11.03
CA PRO A 31 -10.59 4.91 -12.18
C PRO A 31 -11.99 4.29 -12.36
N GLN A 32 -12.98 5.14 -12.60
CA GLN A 32 -14.36 4.72 -12.86
C GLN A 32 -14.69 5.00 -14.33
N ASP A 33 -15.11 3.98 -15.05
CA ASP A 33 -15.60 4.15 -16.42
C ASP A 33 -17.05 4.67 -16.37
N GLY A 34 -17.25 5.89 -16.87
CA GLY A 34 -18.57 6.53 -16.95
C GLY A 34 -19.39 6.09 -18.17
N SER A 35 -19.00 5.02 -18.87
CA SER A 35 -19.65 4.59 -20.10
C SER A 35 -20.97 3.84 -19.83
N PRO A 36 -22.00 3.99 -20.67
CA PRO A 36 -23.27 3.25 -20.52
C PRO A 36 -23.13 1.72 -20.61
N PHE A 37 -22.00 1.21 -21.10
CA PHE A 37 -21.70 -0.21 -21.27
C PHE A 37 -20.77 -0.79 -20.19
N ALA A 38 -20.40 0.01 -19.18
CA ALA A 38 -19.43 -0.35 -18.15
C ALA A 38 -19.78 -1.66 -17.41
N SER A 39 -21.06 -2.03 -17.30
CA SER A 39 -21.50 -3.26 -16.63
C SER A 39 -21.04 -4.54 -17.33
N ALA A 40 -21.08 -4.59 -18.67
CA ALA A 40 -20.63 -5.75 -19.44
C ALA A 40 -19.09 -5.85 -19.49
N GLU A 41 -18.40 -4.70 -19.62
CA GLU A 41 -16.93 -4.64 -19.61
C GLU A 41 -16.34 -5.01 -18.24
N ASN A 42 -16.98 -4.56 -17.13
CA ASN A 42 -16.56 -4.90 -15.77
C ASN A 42 -16.62 -6.41 -15.48
N LEU A 43 -17.60 -7.12 -16.05
CA LEU A 43 -17.76 -8.57 -15.86
C LEU A 43 -16.65 -9.36 -16.57
N ILE A 44 -16.25 -8.93 -17.76
CA ILE A 44 -15.14 -9.53 -18.51
C ILE A 44 -13.80 -9.21 -17.85
N MET A 45 -13.63 -7.98 -17.34
CA MET A 45 -12.44 -7.55 -16.59
C MET A 45 -12.22 -8.38 -15.31
N THR A 46 -13.28 -8.66 -14.54
CA THR A 46 -13.17 -9.43 -13.29
C THR A 46 -12.73 -10.88 -13.49
N LEU A 47 -12.96 -11.45 -14.68
CA LEU A 47 -12.51 -12.81 -15.01
C LEU A 47 -11.03 -12.87 -15.42
N LYS A 48 -10.39 -11.72 -15.69
CA LYS A 48 -8.99 -11.64 -16.16
C LYS A 48 -7.98 -11.20 -15.09
N GLY A 49 -8.44 -10.96 -13.87
CA GLY A 49 -7.58 -10.57 -12.75
C GLY A 49 -8.20 -9.46 -11.88
N PRO A 50 -7.37 -8.71 -11.13
CA PRO A 50 -7.87 -7.66 -10.27
C PRO A 50 -8.49 -6.52 -11.08
N LYS A 51 -9.56 -5.92 -10.54
CA LYS A 51 -10.29 -4.80 -11.17
C LYS A 51 -9.39 -3.60 -11.52
N TYR A 52 -8.30 -3.42 -10.78
CA TYR A 52 -7.35 -2.33 -10.96
C TYR A 52 -5.92 -2.90 -11.04
N ASP A 53 -5.08 -2.36 -11.93
CA ASP A 53 -3.72 -2.88 -12.15
C ASP A 53 -2.72 -2.51 -11.04
N GLY A 54 -3.12 -1.61 -10.13
CA GLY A 54 -2.33 -1.18 -8.98
C GLY A 54 -1.13 -0.27 -9.32
N LYS A 55 -0.83 0.01 -10.60
CA LYS A 55 0.40 0.74 -10.98
C LYS A 55 0.44 2.15 -10.39
N PHE A 56 -0.66 2.88 -10.46
CA PHE A 56 -0.72 4.23 -9.90
C PHE A 56 -0.57 4.19 -8.38
N LEU A 57 -1.26 3.27 -7.70
CA LEU A 57 -1.15 3.08 -6.25
C LEU A 57 0.29 2.79 -5.84
N HIS A 58 0.97 1.90 -6.55
CA HIS A 58 2.38 1.61 -6.31
C HIS A 58 3.25 2.86 -6.46
N SER A 59 3.08 3.60 -7.55
CA SER A 59 3.87 4.79 -7.83
C SER A 59 3.70 5.87 -6.76
N ILE A 60 2.46 6.14 -6.33
CA ILE A 60 2.20 7.21 -5.36
C ILE A 60 2.67 6.81 -3.96
N VAL A 61 2.50 5.54 -3.57
CA VAL A 61 3.02 5.02 -2.31
C VAL A 61 4.55 5.08 -2.27
N LYS A 62 5.21 4.67 -3.35
CA LYS A 62 6.67 4.75 -3.48
C LYS A 62 7.16 6.20 -3.51
N GLU A 63 6.46 7.11 -4.18
CA GLU A 63 6.77 8.55 -4.16
C GLU A 63 6.68 9.12 -2.74
N LYS A 64 5.60 8.82 -2.00
CA LYS A 64 5.41 9.39 -0.66
C LYS A 64 6.34 8.78 0.38
N LEU A 65 6.52 7.46 0.38
CA LEU A 65 7.28 6.77 1.42
C LEU A 65 8.77 6.63 1.08
N GLY A 66 9.15 6.77 -0.20
CA GLY A 66 10.52 6.60 -0.66
C GLY A 66 11.13 5.29 -0.17
N ASP A 67 12.35 5.40 0.36
CA ASP A 67 13.13 4.29 0.91
C ASP A 67 12.93 4.12 2.43
N THR A 68 11.82 4.62 2.98
CA THR A 68 11.55 4.51 4.43
C THR A 68 11.36 3.04 4.82
N ARG A 69 12.15 2.58 5.80
CA ARG A 69 12.08 1.24 6.38
C ARG A 69 11.34 1.23 7.72
N LEU A 70 10.92 0.05 8.15
CA LEU A 70 10.22 -0.16 9.42
C LEU A 70 10.96 0.43 10.63
N HIS A 71 12.27 0.24 10.75
CA HIS A 71 13.00 0.78 11.91
C HIS A 71 12.99 2.32 11.99
N GLN A 72 12.71 3.00 10.87
CA GLN A 72 12.72 4.46 10.77
C GLN A 72 11.37 5.07 11.19
N THR A 73 10.34 4.27 11.43
CA THR A 73 9.03 4.79 11.83
C THR A 73 9.08 5.50 13.17
N LEU A 74 8.34 6.60 13.30
CA LEU A 74 8.31 7.44 14.50
C LEU A 74 7.64 6.79 15.71
N THR A 75 6.87 5.74 15.48
CA THR A 75 6.19 4.96 16.53
C THR A 75 6.18 3.48 16.13
N ASN A 76 5.91 2.60 17.09
CA ASN A 76 5.74 1.18 16.80
C ASN A 76 4.52 1.00 15.89
N ILE A 77 4.72 0.30 14.77
CA ILE A 77 3.65 -0.05 13.84
C ILE A 77 3.53 -1.57 13.69
N VAL A 78 2.33 -1.99 13.34
CA VAL A 78 1.99 -3.38 13.01
C VAL A 78 1.18 -3.34 11.72
N ILE A 79 1.68 -4.01 10.69
CA ILE A 79 1.00 -4.14 9.40
C ILE A 79 0.74 -5.63 9.16
N PRO A 80 -0.50 -6.11 9.37
CA PRO A 80 -0.87 -7.47 9.05
C PRO A 80 -1.03 -7.64 7.54
N THR A 81 -0.50 -8.72 7.01
CA THR A 81 -0.61 -9.12 5.60
C THR A 81 -0.82 -10.64 5.52
N PHE A 82 -0.99 -11.17 4.31
CA PHE A 82 -1.07 -12.59 4.06
C PHE A 82 -0.03 -13.00 3.02
N ASP A 83 0.81 -13.97 3.34
CA ASP A 83 1.77 -14.54 2.41
C ASP A 83 1.06 -15.64 1.61
N ILE A 84 0.72 -15.34 0.36
CA ILE A 84 0.01 -16.26 -0.53
C ILE A 84 0.90 -17.46 -0.91
N LYS A 85 2.22 -17.30 -0.96
CA LYS A 85 3.13 -18.40 -1.32
C LYS A 85 3.16 -19.47 -0.25
N ASN A 86 3.17 -19.06 1.02
CA ASN A 86 3.19 -19.96 2.17
C ASN A 86 1.81 -20.18 2.80
N LEU A 87 0.76 -19.54 2.25
CA LEU A 87 -0.63 -19.59 2.71
C LEU A 87 -0.78 -19.31 4.22
N GLN A 88 -0.06 -18.31 4.74
CA GLN A 88 -0.07 -17.97 6.16
C GLN A 88 -0.13 -16.46 6.42
N PRO A 89 -0.74 -16.02 7.54
CA PRO A 89 -0.65 -14.63 7.98
C PRO A 89 0.81 -14.23 8.22
N THR A 90 1.18 -13.04 7.78
CA THR A 90 2.48 -12.44 8.05
C THR A 90 2.29 -11.08 8.68
N ILE A 91 3.15 -10.73 9.64
CA ILE A 91 3.10 -9.45 10.34
C ILE A 91 4.44 -8.74 10.18
N PHE A 92 4.39 -7.59 9.52
CA PHE A 92 5.47 -6.62 9.53
C PHE A 92 5.31 -5.72 10.75
N SER A 93 6.37 -5.57 11.53
CA SER A 93 6.31 -4.71 12.71
C SER A 93 7.67 -4.12 13.03
N SER A 94 7.70 -2.81 13.26
CA SER A 94 8.92 -2.11 13.70
C SER A 94 9.38 -2.55 15.09
N TYR A 95 8.50 -3.14 15.90
CA TYR A 95 8.89 -3.78 17.16
C TYR A 95 9.76 -5.02 16.96
N ARG A 96 9.42 -5.88 15.97
CA ARG A 96 10.15 -7.14 15.69
C ARG A 96 11.54 -6.89 15.10
N VAL A 97 11.71 -5.79 14.37
CA VAL A 97 12.98 -5.42 13.73
C VAL A 97 14.13 -5.33 14.74
N LYS A 98 13.87 -4.88 15.96
CA LYS A 98 14.90 -4.77 17.03
C LYS A 98 15.57 -6.11 17.35
N ASN A 99 14.81 -7.20 17.30
CA ASN A 99 15.30 -8.54 17.62
C ASN A 99 15.62 -9.36 16.35
N ASN A 100 15.09 -8.95 15.20
CA ASN A 100 15.35 -9.61 13.92
C ASN A 100 15.48 -8.57 12.78
N PRO A 101 16.68 -8.02 12.56
CA PRO A 101 16.93 -6.99 11.54
C PRO A 101 16.58 -7.41 10.11
N SER A 102 16.54 -8.72 9.81
CA SER A 102 16.14 -9.22 8.48
C SER A 102 14.69 -8.90 8.12
N THR A 103 13.87 -8.55 9.11
CA THR A 103 12.46 -8.16 8.91
C THR A 103 12.28 -6.68 8.60
N ASP A 104 13.36 -5.90 8.52
CA ASP A 104 13.34 -4.45 8.27
C ASP A 104 13.06 -4.10 6.80
N ALA A 105 11.83 -4.35 6.36
CA ALA A 105 11.40 -4.09 4.99
C ALA A 105 11.09 -2.60 4.73
N LEU A 106 11.08 -2.23 3.45
CA LEU A 106 10.57 -0.94 2.99
C LEU A 106 9.06 -0.87 3.23
N ILE A 107 8.58 0.26 3.76
CA ILE A 107 7.13 0.44 4.02
C ILE A 107 6.37 0.49 2.68
N SER A 108 6.99 1.06 1.64
CA SER A 108 6.42 1.10 0.29
C SER A 108 6.20 -0.30 -0.30
N ASP A 109 7.14 -1.22 -0.10
CA ASP A 109 7.00 -2.61 -0.54
C ASP A 109 5.92 -3.35 0.26
N ILE A 110 5.84 -3.15 1.59
CA ILE A 110 4.78 -3.74 2.41
C ILE A 110 3.40 -3.24 1.95
N CYS A 111 3.26 -1.95 1.65
CA CYS A 111 2.01 -1.37 1.15
C CYS A 111 1.65 -1.83 -0.28
N TRP A 112 2.60 -2.40 -1.02
CA TRP A 112 2.35 -3.03 -2.32
C TRP A 112 1.88 -4.49 -2.19
N ASP A 113 2.35 -5.20 -1.17
CA ASP A 113 1.90 -6.58 -0.91
C ASP A 113 0.45 -6.62 -0.37
N LEU A 114 -0.06 -5.50 0.17
CA LEU A 114 -1.42 -5.39 0.69
C LEU A 114 -2.55 -5.49 -0.37
N PRO A 115 -2.44 -4.87 -1.56
CA PRO A 115 -3.50 -4.83 -2.56
C PRO A 115 -3.39 -5.91 -3.65
N LEU A 116 -2.25 -6.60 -3.81
CA LEU A 116 -2.08 -7.61 -4.84
C LEU A 116 -2.50 -9.02 -4.39
N LEU A 117 -3.80 -9.14 -4.11
CA LEU A 117 -4.51 -10.41 -3.95
C LEU A 117 -5.03 -10.97 -5.30
N GLY A 118 -4.51 -10.50 -6.44
CA GLY A 118 -5.10 -10.82 -7.75
C GLY A 118 -4.19 -11.44 -8.81
N ASN A 119 -2.86 -11.47 -8.63
CA ASN A 119 -1.97 -11.96 -9.67
C ASN A 119 -0.90 -12.89 -9.10
N LEU A 120 -1.18 -14.19 -9.17
CA LEU A 120 -0.19 -15.25 -9.31
C LEU A 120 -0.67 -16.14 -10.48
N PRO A 121 0.27 -16.78 -11.22
CA PRO A 121 0.04 -17.39 -12.53
C PRO A 121 -1.00 -18.50 -12.55
#